data_AF-A0A7T1MD84-F1
#
_entry.id   AF-A0A7T1MD84-F1
#
_cell.length_a   1.000
_cell.length_b   1.000
_cell.length_c   1.000
_cell.angle_alpha   90.00
_cell.angle_beta   90.00
_cell.angle_gamma   90.00
#
_symmetry.space_group_name_H-M   'P 1'
#
loop_
_entity.id
_entity.type
_entity.pdbx_description
1 polymer ?
#
loop_
_entity_poly.entity_id
_entity_poly.type
_entity_poly.pdbx_seq_one_letter_code
_entity_poly.pdbx_strand_id
1 'polypeptide(L)'
;MDRLPLLARYPWVRPQSPRIPLRITALTLLLLILLPVWQLQRQPRPRAQGLERVMALAALIQSFSATPQRPVPTLWQERLGKPLAERVWRQQRTPWWQLWSRNGDGGVVLALPAAALAGIPTASRPAQMLVVDDLLLLAPDPLTRQWLSQQLSSRPRPLRGLERVCLQRLETSQAVFWTPTALAEIAGPVAPLLQRFQEGCLNLNLAGAGLAWSGEAAAATGLLSGPGSVVAASAERGPATPLPLASDVLLELRGSSLDLVLQSLLARQLIRDPLAARYGMGPAQLPLLRQAPFRLRVRPLASGPFQAALELQLAVGSDRKAWITILSALRSALEEQGLQIMATATADPLPTATWTREDGVVIGGWRWVSVRGAAPELQFFLGPLPKTAVQESALAEALPPEARRLSQLSLRLQPAELEERGLLPPALPAVIRSASRLEVTALADQAGRNPDPLSLLTGHLDLNP
;
A
#
# COMPACT_ATOMS: atom_id res chain seq x y z
N MET A 1 45.63 67.70 -5.47
CA MET A 1 46.71 68.04 -6.42
C MET A 1 47.73 66.92 -6.39
N ASP A 2 47.78 66.18 -7.49
CA ASP A 2 48.89 65.42 -8.08
C ASP A 2 49.88 64.67 -7.17
N ARG A 3 49.89 63.33 -7.25
CA ARG A 3 50.84 62.52 -8.05
C ARG A 3 50.78 61.05 -7.59
N LEU A 4 50.24 60.18 -8.44
CA LEU A 4 50.44 58.72 -8.36
C LEU A 4 51.46 58.29 -9.45
N PRO A 5 52.37 57.35 -9.16
CA PRO A 5 53.35 56.88 -10.12
C PRO A 5 52.89 55.63 -10.90
N LEU A 6 53.44 55.58 -12.11
CA LEU A 6 53.67 54.48 -13.05
C LEU A 6 53.49 53.03 -12.54
N LEU A 7 52.64 52.28 -13.22
CA LEU A 7 52.79 50.83 -13.39
C LEU A 7 52.82 50.47 -14.89
N ALA A 8 53.82 49.66 -15.22
CA ALA A 8 54.27 49.32 -16.55
C ALA A 8 53.28 48.46 -17.35
N ARG A 9 53.16 48.75 -18.64
CA ARG A 9 52.41 47.96 -19.63
C ARG A 9 53.26 46.75 -20.05
N TYR A 10 52.76 45.54 -19.77
CA TYR A 10 53.16 44.32 -20.48
C TYR A 10 52.25 44.14 -21.72
N PRO A 11 52.80 43.90 -22.92
CA PRO A 11 51.98 43.60 -24.10
C PRO A 11 51.46 42.15 -24.04
N TRP A 12 50.15 42.01 -24.08
CA TRP A 12 49.46 40.73 -24.25
C TRP A 12 49.70 40.17 -25.66
N VAL A 13 50.46 39.08 -25.74
CA VAL A 13 50.54 38.25 -26.95
C VAL A 13 49.23 37.47 -27.06
N ARG A 14 48.39 37.79 -28.04
CA ARG A 14 47.21 36.98 -28.38
C ARG A 14 47.66 35.70 -29.07
N PRO A 15 47.33 34.50 -28.57
CA PRO A 15 47.55 33.28 -29.32
C PRO A 15 46.63 33.26 -30.54
N GLN A 16 47.23 33.15 -31.73
CA GLN A 16 46.52 32.89 -32.98
C GLN A 16 46.05 31.43 -32.95
N SER A 17 44.76 31.21 -32.72
CA SER A 17 44.14 29.90 -32.89
C SER A 17 44.08 29.56 -34.38
N PRO A 18 44.53 28.37 -34.79
CA PRO A 18 44.46 27.96 -36.19
C PRO A 18 43.00 27.88 -36.62
N ARG A 19 42.65 28.61 -37.68
CA ARG A 19 41.31 28.60 -38.27
C ARG A 19 41.08 27.23 -38.91
N ILE A 20 40.44 26.33 -38.16
CA ILE A 20 39.96 25.05 -38.70
C ILE A 20 38.97 25.38 -39.82
N PRO A 21 39.17 24.86 -41.05
CA PRO A 21 38.30 25.19 -42.17
C PRO A 21 36.87 24.72 -41.91
N LEU A 22 35.89 25.59 -42.21
CA LEU A 22 34.45 25.42 -41.96
C LEU A 22 33.88 24.06 -42.42
N ARG A 23 34.49 23.46 -43.45
CA ARG A 23 34.10 22.13 -43.96
C ARG A 23 34.43 21.01 -42.98
N ILE A 24 35.56 21.09 -42.27
CA ILE A 24 35.94 20.10 -41.26
C ILE A 24 35.01 20.21 -40.06
N THR A 25 34.73 21.43 -39.58
CA THR A 25 33.78 21.64 -38.48
C THR A 25 32.38 21.13 -38.83
N ALA A 26 31.89 21.40 -40.05
CA ALA A 26 30.58 20.92 -40.51
C ALA A 26 30.52 19.39 -40.58
N LEU A 27 31.58 18.75 -41.07
CA LEU A 27 31.63 17.29 -41.20
C LEU A 27 31.73 16.60 -39.83
N THR A 28 32.51 17.14 -38.89
CA THR A 28 32.52 16.64 -37.49
C THR A 28 31.18 16.81 -36.79
N LEU A 29 30.48 17.92 -37.02
CA LEU A 29 29.17 18.19 -36.41
C LEU A 29 28.09 17.28 -37.00
N LEU A 30 28.15 17.05 -38.32
CA LEU A 30 27.30 16.07 -39.00
C LEU A 30 27.55 14.65 -38.48
N LEU A 31 28.81 14.26 -38.28
CA LEU A 31 29.18 12.95 -37.74
C LEU A 31 28.74 12.79 -36.28
N LEU A 32 28.91 13.82 -35.44
CA LEU A 32 28.47 13.83 -34.05
C LEU A 32 26.96 13.75 -33.87
N ILE A 33 26.17 14.13 -34.89
CA ILE A 33 24.71 13.98 -34.87
C ILE A 33 24.30 12.65 -35.49
N LEU A 34 24.84 12.29 -36.66
CA LEU A 34 24.42 11.10 -37.40
C LEU A 34 24.83 9.80 -36.70
N LEU A 35 25.98 9.76 -36.04
CA LEU A 35 26.48 8.55 -35.39
C LEU A 35 25.59 8.12 -34.20
N PRO A 36 25.20 9.00 -33.26
CA PRO A 36 24.23 8.63 -32.23
C PRO A 36 22.82 8.38 -32.76
N VAL A 37 22.36 9.09 -33.81
CA VAL A 37 21.06 8.81 -34.45
C VAL A 37 21.03 7.42 -35.08
N TRP A 38 22.09 7.05 -35.80
CA TRP A 38 22.23 5.73 -36.41
C TRP A 38 22.37 4.63 -35.35
N GLN A 39 23.08 4.90 -34.26
CA GLN A 39 23.23 3.99 -33.12
C GLN A 39 21.90 3.79 -32.36
N LEU A 40 21.10 4.86 -32.21
CA LEU A 40 19.73 4.80 -31.66
C LEU A 40 18.75 4.07 -32.57
N GLN A 41 18.92 4.13 -33.90
CA GLN A 41 18.10 3.37 -34.84
C GLN A 41 18.46 1.88 -34.88
N ARG A 42 19.74 1.53 -34.70
CA ARG A 42 20.20 0.12 -34.65
C ARG A 42 19.98 -0.55 -33.29
N GLN A 43 19.85 0.22 -32.22
CA GLN A 43 19.41 -0.25 -30.91
C GLN A 43 18.03 0.32 -30.60
N PRO A 44 16.94 -0.22 -31.17
CA PRO A 44 15.61 0.12 -30.68
C PRO A 44 15.61 -0.21 -29.20
N ARG A 45 15.46 0.81 -28.34
CA ARG A 45 15.27 0.59 -26.91
C ARG A 45 14.12 -0.42 -26.78
N PRO A 46 14.31 -1.61 -26.21
CA PRO A 46 13.21 -2.46 -25.85
C PRO A 46 12.58 -1.80 -24.62
N ARG A 47 11.71 -0.81 -24.84
CA ARG A 47 10.90 -0.23 -23.78
C ARG A 47 9.47 -0.57 -24.15
N ALA A 48 8.78 -1.23 -23.23
CA ALA A 48 7.54 -1.93 -23.48
C ALA A 48 6.40 -0.97 -23.80
N GLN A 49 6.35 -0.51 -25.06
CA GLN A 49 5.23 0.27 -25.57
C GLN A 49 3.94 -0.54 -25.42
N GLY A 50 4.02 -1.87 -25.60
CA GLY A 50 2.89 -2.74 -25.39
C GLY A 50 2.39 -2.76 -23.94
N LEU A 51 3.27 -2.87 -22.95
CA LEU A 51 2.86 -2.93 -21.54
C LEU A 51 2.27 -1.61 -21.06
N GLU A 52 2.82 -0.47 -21.51
CA GLU A 52 2.25 0.86 -21.28
C GLU A 52 0.79 0.94 -21.74
N ARG A 53 0.49 0.46 -22.95
CA ARG A 53 -0.87 0.49 -23.51
C ARG A 53 -1.84 -0.39 -22.75
N VAL A 54 -1.38 -1.56 -22.32
CA VAL A 54 -2.24 -2.54 -21.65
C VAL A 54 -2.48 -2.17 -20.18
N MET A 55 -1.58 -1.40 -19.56
CA MET A 55 -1.74 -0.99 -18.16
C MET A 55 -2.99 -0.16 -17.91
N ALA A 56 -3.40 0.68 -18.87
CA ALA A 56 -4.66 1.43 -18.79
C ALA A 56 -5.92 0.53 -18.80
N LEU A 57 -5.80 -0.72 -19.25
CA LEU A 57 -6.89 -1.68 -19.39
C LEU A 57 -6.93 -2.70 -18.24
N ALA A 58 -5.85 -2.78 -17.46
CA ALA A 58 -5.70 -3.74 -16.38
C ALA A 58 -6.22 -3.18 -15.05
N ALA A 59 -6.97 -4.00 -14.31
CA ALA A 59 -7.29 -3.74 -12.91
C ALA A 59 -6.11 -4.10 -12.01
N LEU A 60 -5.43 -5.21 -12.34
CA LEU A 60 -4.27 -5.74 -11.63
C LEU A 60 -3.26 -6.23 -12.67
N ILE A 61 -1.97 -5.97 -12.43
CA ILE A 61 -0.87 -6.58 -13.18
C ILE A 61 0.11 -7.16 -12.18
N GLN A 62 0.54 -8.39 -12.43
CA GLN A 62 1.63 -9.02 -11.70
C GLN A 62 2.75 -9.39 -12.66
N SER A 63 3.96 -8.95 -12.35
CA SER A 63 5.19 -9.29 -13.06
C SER A 63 5.91 -10.43 -12.37
N PHE A 64 6.45 -11.35 -13.17
CA PHE A 64 7.18 -12.51 -12.71
C PHE A 64 8.52 -12.61 -13.43
N SER A 65 9.56 -13.01 -12.69
CA SER A 65 10.85 -13.33 -13.31
C SER A 65 10.77 -14.65 -14.08
N ALA A 66 11.43 -14.71 -15.23
CA ALA A 66 11.67 -15.97 -15.90
C ALA A 66 12.64 -16.82 -15.07
N THR A 67 12.15 -17.96 -14.59
CA THR A 67 12.94 -18.97 -13.88
C THR A 67 12.75 -20.31 -14.58
N PRO A 68 13.45 -20.55 -15.70
CA PRO A 68 13.26 -21.77 -16.52
C PRO A 68 13.51 -23.09 -15.78
N GLN A 69 14.20 -23.04 -14.64
CA GLN A 69 14.47 -24.18 -13.77
C GLN A 69 13.24 -24.61 -12.95
N ARG A 70 12.28 -23.71 -12.76
CA ARG A 70 11.02 -24.01 -12.07
C ARG A 70 10.04 -24.72 -13.02
N PRO A 71 9.08 -25.50 -12.50
CA PRO A 71 8.03 -26.08 -13.32
C PRO A 71 7.28 -24.99 -14.09
N VAL A 72 6.81 -25.33 -15.29
CA VAL A 72 6.05 -24.43 -16.14
C VAL A 72 4.76 -24.02 -15.41
N PRO A 73 4.48 -22.72 -15.23
CA PRO A 73 3.25 -22.27 -14.58
C PRO A 73 2.00 -22.83 -15.25
N THR A 74 0.96 -23.14 -14.46
CA THR A 74 -0.30 -23.70 -14.97
C THR A 74 -0.94 -22.80 -16.03
N LEU A 75 -0.97 -21.49 -15.80
CA LEU A 75 -1.49 -20.51 -16.75
C LEU A 75 -0.80 -20.59 -18.13
N TRP A 76 0.51 -20.85 -18.17
CA TRP A 76 1.21 -21.01 -19.45
C TRP A 76 0.74 -22.24 -20.20
N GLN A 77 0.54 -23.35 -19.49
CA GLN A 77 0.05 -24.60 -20.06
C GLN A 77 -1.39 -24.45 -20.57
N GLU A 78 -2.25 -23.73 -19.84
CA GLU A 78 -3.62 -23.43 -20.24
C GLU A 78 -3.69 -22.56 -21.50
N ARG A 79 -2.80 -21.57 -21.63
CA ARG A 79 -2.85 -20.57 -22.72
C ARG A 79 -2.10 -20.99 -23.99
N LEU A 80 -0.97 -21.67 -23.84
CA LEU A 80 -0.12 -22.10 -24.97
C LEU A 80 -0.34 -23.57 -25.35
N GLY A 81 -0.91 -24.37 -24.45
CA GLY A 81 -0.83 -25.83 -24.51
C GLY A 81 0.52 -26.35 -24.00
N LYS A 82 0.50 -27.51 -23.34
CA LYS A 82 1.66 -28.12 -22.67
C LYS A 82 2.97 -28.14 -23.50
N PRO A 83 3.00 -28.64 -24.76
CA PRO A 83 4.27 -28.76 -25.49
C PRO A 83 4.88 -27.41 -25.89
N LEU A 84 4.03 -26.44 -26.23
CA LEU A 84 4.48 -25.09 -26.58
C LEU A 84 4.93 -24.33 -25.33
N ALA A 85 4.17 -24.45 -24.24
CA ALA A 85 4.50 -23.84 -22.95
C ALA A 85 5.87 -24.30 -22.44
N GLU A 86 6.15 -25.61 -22.46
CA GLU A 86 7.46 -26.15 -22.06
C GLU A 86 8.61 -25.62 -22.92
N ARG A 87 8.41 -25.54 -24.24
CA ARG A 87 9.44 -25.06 -25.17
C ARG A 87 9.77 -23.60 -24.90
N VAL A 88 8.75 -22.74 -24.83
CA VAL A 88 8.93 -21.29 -24.63
C VAL A 88 9.48 -21.02 -23.23
N TRP A 89 8.98 -21.70 -22.19
CA TRP A 89 9.46 -21.54 -20.82
C TRP A 89 10.96 -21.81 -20.65
N ARG A 90 11.49 -22.86 -21.31
CA ARG A 90 12.92 -23.18 -21.28
C ARG A 90 13.81 -22.10 -21.91
N GLN A 91 13.28 -21.39 -22.90
CA GLN A 91 14.02 -20.36 -23.66
C GLN A 91 13.84 -18.96 -23.09
N GLN A 92 12.81 -18.75 -22.27
CA GLN A 92 12.47 -17.44 -21.71
C GLN A 92 13.55 -16.95 -20.74
N ARG A 93 13.99 -15.70 -20.94
CA ARG A 93 14.95 -15.01 -20.06
C ARG A 93 14.43 -13.69 -19.51
N THR A 94 13.33 -13.20 -20.07
CA THR A 94 12.73 -11.91 -19.77
C THR A 94 11.49 -12.08 -18.87
N PRO A 95 11.11 -11.04 -18.11
CA PRO A 95 9.89 -11.07 -17.32
C PRO A 95 8.66 -11.41 -18.16
N TRP A 96 7.63 -11.91 -17.48
CA TRP A 96 6.31 -12.18 -18.05
C TRP A 96 5.25 -11.68 -17.07
N TRP A 97 4.04 -11.46 -17.56
CA TRP A 97 3.00 -10.79 -16.77
C TRP A 97 1.67 -11.53 -16.79
N GLN A 98 0.95 -11.40 -15.67
CA GLN A 98 -0.46 -11.74 -15.56
C GLN A 98 -1.27 -10.45 -15.45
N LEU A 99 -2.38 -10.40 -16.17
CA LEU A 99 -3.25 -9.23 -16.20
C LEU A 99 -4.68 -9.64 -15.94
N TRP A 100 -5.31 -8.91 -15.03
CA TRP A 100 -6.74 -8.96 -14.76
C TRP A 100 -7.37 -7.71 -15.35
N SER A 101 -8.45 -7.89 -16.09
CA SER A 101 -9.12 -6.79 -16.77
C SER A 101 -9.92 -5.91 -15.82
N ARG A 102 -10.05 -4.62 -16.13
CA ARG A 102 -10.88 -3.66 -15.36
C ARG A 102 -12.38 -3.97 -15.36
N ASN A 103 -12.84 -4.81 -16.28
CA ASN A 103 -14.25 -5.19 -16.33
C ASN A 103 -14.61 -6.33 -15.36
N GLY A 104 -13.65 -6.92 -14.62
CA GLY A 104 -13.89 -7.96 -13.60
C GLY A 104 -14.32 -9.34 -14.14
N ASP A 105 -14.90 -9.38 -15.34
CA ASP A 105 -15.55 -10.58 -15.91
C ASP A 105 -14.65 -11.42 -16.84
N GLY A 106 -13.38 -11.04 -16.99
CA GLY A 106 -12.41 -11.73 -17.84
C GLY A 106 -11.44 -12.60 -17.05
N GLY A 107 -11.21 -13.84 -17.50
CA GLY A 107 -10.13 -14.67 -16.96
C GLY A 107 -8.74 -14.05 -17.12
N VAL A 108 -7.73 -14.61 -16.45
CA VAL A 108 -6.37 -14.06 -16.44
C VAL A 108 -5.76 -14.09 -17.85
N VAL A 109 -5.30 -12.93 -18.32
CA VAL A 109 -4.56 -12.76 -19.57
C VAL A 109 -3.08 -12.98 -19.29
N LEU A 110 -2.45 -13.85 -20.08
CA LEU A 110 -1.00 -14.06 -20.03
C LEU A 110 -0.34 -13.10 -21.02
N ALA A 111 0.60 -12.28 -20.56
CA ALA A 111 1.40 -11.44 -21.43
C ALA A 111 2.87 -11.85 -21.43
N LEU A 112 3.42 -11.94 -22.63
CA LEU A 112 4.80 -12.35 -22.92
C LEU A 112 5.44 -11.31 -23.83
N PRO A 113 6.76 -11.12 -23.79
CA PRO A 113 7.46 -10.40 -24.84
C PRO A 113 7.20 -11.06 -26.21
N ALA A 114 6.97 -10.28 -27.27
CA ALA A 114 6.66 -10.81 -28.60
C ALA A 114 7.75 -11.73 -29.15
N ALA A 115 9.01 -11.51 -28.73
CA ALA A 115 10.14 -12.36 -29.05
C ALA A 115 10.04 -13.79 -28.47
N ALA A 116 9.17 -14.04 -27.48
CA ALA A 116 9.00 -15.36 -26.86
C ALA A 116 8.50 -16.43 -27.86
N LEU A 117 7.75 -16.03 -28.89
CA LEU A 117 7.32 -16.93 -29.97
C LEU A 117 8.09 -16.69 -31.28
N ALA A 118 9.26 -16.04 -31.22
CA ALA A 118 10.11 -15.87 -32.39
C ALA A 118 10.53 -17.25 -32.93
N GLY A 119 10.38 -17.46 -34.24
CA GLY A 119 10.68 -18.75 -34.88
C GLY A 119 9.57 -19.82 -34.75
N ILE A 120 8.45 -19.51 -34.08
CA ILE A 120 7.30 -20.42 -34.04
C ILE A 120 6.38 -20.13 -35.23
N PRO A 121 6.06 -21.14 -36.08
CA PRO A 121 5.20 -20.99 -37.25
C PRO A 121 3.84 -20.40 -36.85
N THR A 122 3.30 -19.51 -37.69
CA THR A 122 2.00 -18.86 -37.46
C THR A 122 0.86 -19.85 -37.28
N ALA A 123 0.87 -20.96 -38.03
CA ALA A 123 -0.12 -22.04 -37.90
C ALA A 123 -0.09 -22.75 -36.54
N SER A 124 1.02 -22.69 -35.80
CA SER A 124 1.17 -23.29 -34.47
C SER A 124 0.94 -22.29 -33.34
N ARG A 125 0.56 -21.05 -33.65
CA ARG A 125 0.30 -20.02 -32.63
C ARG A 125 -1.13 -20.15 -32.08
N PRO A 126 -1.36 -19.85 -30.79
CA PRO A 126 -2.69 -19.93 -30.20
C PRO A 126 -3.67 -18.97 -30.89
N ALA A 127 -4.92 -19.42 -31.10
CA ALA A 127 -5.96 -18.61 -31.73
C ALA A 127 -6.35 -17.39 -30.88
N GLN A 128 -6.18 -17.45 -29.56
CA GLN A 128 -6.56 -16.39 -28.61
C GLN A 128 -5.45 -15.33 -28.44
N MET A 129 -4.45 -15.34 -29.31
CA MET A 129 -3.30 -14.43 -29.29
C MET A 129 -3.63 -13.07 -29.90
N LEU A 130 -3.10 -12.00 -29.28
CA LEU A 130 -3.09 -10.63 -29.78
C LEU A 130 -1.68 -10.06 -29.63
N VAL A 131 -1.16 -9.43 -30.68
CA VAL A 131 0.15 -8.76 -30.64
C VAL A 131 -0.09 -7.26 -30.49
N VAL A 132 0.57 -6.65 -29.51
CA VAL A 132 0.48 -5.24 -29.17
C VAL A 132 1.90 -4.70 -29.09
N ASP A 133 2.36 -4.09 -30.17
CA ASP A 133 3.73 -3.58 -30.31
C ASP A 133 4.75 -4.72 -30.05
N ASP A 134 5.49 -4.65 -28.95
CA ASP A 134 6.49 -5.64 -28.52
C ASP A 134 5.97 -6.67 -27.51
N LEU A 135 4.67 -6.65 -27.22
CA LEU A 135 4.00 -7.53 -26.27
C LEU A 135 3.04 -8.48 -26.97
N LEU A 136 2.98 -9.71 -26.48
CA LEU A 136 2.06 -10.75 -26.90
C LEU A 136 1.09 -11.05 -25.76
N LEU A 137 -0.20 -10.87 -26.01
CA LEU A 137 -1.29 -11.15 -25.08
C LEU A 137 -1.99 -12.44 -25.47
N LEU A 138 -2.20 -13.32 -24.52
CA LEU A 138 -2.94 -14.57 -24.67
C LEU A 138 -4.18 -14.48 -23.79
N ALA A 139 -5.30 -14.17 -24.44
CA ALA A 139 -6.58 -14.09 -23.77
C ALA A 139 -7.05 -15.49 -23.31
N PRO A 140 -7.86 -15.57 -22.25
CA PRO A 140 -8.50 -16.82 -21.82
C PRO A 140 -9.53 -17.38 -22.81
N ASP A 141 -10.19 -16.50 -23.56
CA ASP A 141 -11.34 -16.83 -24.39
C ASP A 141 -11.50 -15.79 -25.55
N PRO A 142 -12.32 -16.10 -26.57
CA PRO A 142 -12.53 -15.20 -27.71
C PRO A 142 -13.16 -13.85 -27.36
N LEU A 143 -14.04 -13.78 -26.35
CA LEU A 143 -14.70 -12.54 -25.92
C LEU A 143 -13.68 -11.59 -25.29
N THR A 144 -12.84 -12.11 -24.39
CA THR A 144 -11.75 -11.33 -23.78
C THR A 144 -10.78 -10.81 -24.86
N ARG A 145 -10.44 -11.64 -25.85
CA ARG A 145 -9.61 -11.20 -27.00
C ARG A 145 -10.27 -10.08 -27.79
N GLN A 146 -11.56 -10.21 -28.11
CA GLN A 146 -12.32 -9.21 -28.85
C GLN A 146 -12.37 -7.89 -28.08
N TRP A 147 -12.68 -7.94 -26.79
CA TRP A 147 -12.68 -6.76 -25.92
C TRP A 147 -11.31 -6.07 -25.89
N LEU A 148 -10.22 -6.82 -25.67
CA LEU A 148 -8.85 -6.28 -25.70
C LEU A 148 -8.56 -5.59 -27.03
N SER A 149 -8.91 -6.22 -28.16
CA SER A 149 -8.66 -5.66 -29.49
C SER A 149 -9.42 -4.34 -29.72
N GLN A 150 -10.67 -4.25 -29.24
CA GLN A 150 -11.48 -3.05 -29.34
C GLN A 150 -10.91 -1.91 -28.48
N GLN A 151 -10.51 -2.21 -27.24
CA GLN A 151 -9.96 -1.20 -26.34
C GLN A 151 -8.58 -0.71 -26.79
N LEU A 152 -7.72 -1.60 -27.26
CA LEU A 152 -6.37 -1.26 -27.74
C LEU A 152 -6.38 -0.49 -29.06
N SER A 153 -7.49 -0.51 -29.81
CA SER A 153 -7.67 0.33 -31.00
C SER A 153 -7.80 1.82 -30.66
N SER A 154 -8.15 2.15 -29.41
CA SER A 154 -8.18 3.54 -28.94
C SER A 154 -6.76 4.05 -28.65
N ARG A 155 -6.54 5.36 -28.81
CA ARG A 155 -5.24 5.98 -28.52
C ARG A 155 -4.94 5.87 -27.02
N PRO A 156 -3.78 5.32 -26.62
CA PRO A 156 -3.42 5.23 -25.22
C PRO A 156 -3.25 6.61 -24.60
N ARG A 157 -3.73 6.78 -23.37
CA ARG A 157 -3.43 7.96 -22.55
C ARG A 157 -1.97 7.86 -22.09
N PRO A 158 -1.19 8.96 -22.12
CA PRO A 158 0.17 8.94 -21.57
C PRO A 158 0.13 8.70 -20.07
N LEU A 159 0.96 7.76 -19.60
CA LEU A 159 1.10 7.42 -18.18
C LEU A 159 1.71 8.59 -17.39
N ARG A 160 1.29 8.75 -16.13
CA ARG A 160 1.76 9.85 -15.27
C ARG A 160 2.07 9.41 -13.85
N GLY A 161 3.01 10.11 -13.20
CA GLY A 161 3.43 9.89 -11.81
C GLY A 161 3.67 8.42 -11.47
N LEU A 162 2.82 7.87 -10.59
CA LEU A 162 2.93 6.51 -10.06
C LEU A 162 2.86 5.42 -11.13
N GLU A 163 2.00 5.56 -12.13
CA GLU A 163 1.88 4.61 -13.25
C GLU A 163 3.21 4.44 -13.99
N ARG A 164 3.93 5.54 -14.21
CA ARG A 164 5.23 5.50 -14.90
C ARG A 164 6.31 4.81 -14.05
N VAL A 165 6.31 5.06 -12.74
CA VAL A 165 7.19 4.36 -11.79
C VAL A 165 6.86 2.87 -11.78
N CYS A 166 5.58 2.53 -11.82
CA CYS A 166 5.12 1.15 -11.89
C CYS A 166 5.54 0.42 -13.14
N LEU A 167 5.38 1.05 -14.31
CA LEU A 167 5.79 0.45 -15.57
C LEU A 167 7.26 0.02 -15.51
N GLN A 168 8.13 0.91 -15.03
CA GLN A 168 9.56 0.61 -14.88
C GLN A 168 9.81 -0.57 -13.92
N ARG A 169 9.06 -0.68 -12.82
CA ARG A 169 9.17 -1.81 -11.88
C ARG A 169 8.67 -3.11 -12.47
N LEU A 170 7.53 -3.09 -13.15
CA LEU A 170 6.94 -4.25 -13.83
C LEU A 170 7.87 -4.81 -14.91
N GLU A 171 8.64 -3.95 -15.58
CA GLU A 171 9.62 -4.35 -16.59
C GLU A 171 10.91 -4.95 -16.01
N THR A 172 11.29 -4.60 -14.78
CA THR A 172 12.62 -4.89 -14.22
C THR A 172 12.62 -5.86 -13.04
N SER A 173 11.49 -6.00 -12.34
CA SER A 173 11.39 -6.70 -11.07
C SER A 173 10.06 -7.46 -10.92
N GLN A 174 9.96 -8.30 -9.90
CA GLN A 174 8.69 -8.94 -9.55
C GLN A 174 7.80 -7.91 -8.86
N ALA A 175 6.95 -7.26 -9.62
CA ALA A 175 6.12 -6.18 -9.11
C ALA A 175 4.63 -6.44 -9.32
N VAL A 176 3.81 -5.80 -8.50
CA VAL A 176 2.36 -5.78 -8.62
C VAL A 176 1.90 -4.34 -8.76
N PHE A 177 1.06 -4.09 -9.75
CA PHE A 177 0.30 -2.85 -9.90
C PHE A 177 -1.18 -3.14 -9.71
N TRP A 178 -1.88 -2.33 -8.92
CA TRP A 178 -3.32 -2.43 -8.75
C TRP A 178 -4.02 -1.08 -8.90
N THR A 179 -5.30 -1.17 -9.23
CA THR A 179 -6.24 -0.06 -9.37
C THR A 179 -7.36 -0.18 -8.34
N PRO A 180 -8.23 0.84 -8.19
CA PRO A 180 -9.33 0.82 -7.22
C PRO A 180 -10.24 -0.40 -7.37
N THR A 181 -10.50 -0.83 -8.61
CA THR A 181 -11.33 -1.99 -8.93
C THR A 181 -10.72 -3.28 -8.38
N ALA A 182 -9.44 -3.53 -8.65
CA ALA A 182 -8.75 -4.71 -8.13
C ALA A 182 -8.71 -4.70 -6.59
N LEU A 183 -8.43 -3.55 -5.99
CA LEU A 183 -8.39 -3.45 -4.53
C LEU A 183 -9.76 -3.76 -3.92
N ALA A 184 -10.85 -3.25 -4.52
CA ALA A 184 -12.19 -3.52 -4.02
C ALA A 184 -12.56 -5.01 -4.11
N GLU A 185 -12.17 -5.70 -5.18
CA GLU A 185 -12.39 -7.14 -5.32
C GLU A 185 -11.57 -7.95 -4.30
N ILE A 186 -10.28 -7.61 -4.10
CA ILE A 186 -9.39 -8.32 -3.18
C ILE A 186 -9.76 -8.06 -1.72
N ALA A 187 -10.06 -6.80 -1.37
CA ALA A 187 -10.33 -6.40 0.00
C ALA A 187 -11.78 -6.66 0.44
N GLY A 188 -12.70 -6.84 -0.52
CA GLY A 188 -14.10 -7.14 -0.24
C GLY A 188 -14.73 -6.16 0.77
N PRO A 189 -15.33 -6.64 1.88
CA PRO A 189 -15.98 -5.77 2.86
C PRO A 189 -15.07 -4.74 3.53
N VAL A 190 -13.75 -4.96 3.58
CA VAL A 190 -12.80 -4.03 4.20
C VAL A 190 -12.23 -2.99 3.23
N ALA A 191 -12.61 -3.04 1.94
CA ALA A 191 -12.19 -2.06 0.94
C ALA A 191 -12.39 -0.59 1.36
N PRO A 192 -13.48 -0.18 2.07
CA PRO A 192 -13.61 1.19 2.54
C PRO A 192 -12.48 1.63 3.48
N LEU A 193 -11.89 0.72 4.26
CA LEU A 193 -10.78 1.04 5.17
C LEU A 193 -9.47 1.31 4.41
N LEU A 194 -9.38 0.86 3.15
CA LEU A 194 -8.18 0.96 2.31
C LEU A 194 -8.27 2.11 1.29
N GLN A 195 -9.16 3.09 1.52
CA GLN A 195 -9.36 4.22 0.60
C GLN A 195 -8.11 5.07 0.35
N ARG A 196 -7.10 5.00 1.22
CA ARG A 196 -5.83 5.70 1.01
C ARG A 196 -4.87 4.98 0.08
N PHE A 197 -5.20 3.75 -0.32
CA PHE A 197 -4.32 2.85 -1.08
C PHE A 197 -4.97 2.35 -2.38
N GLN A 198 -5.89 3.13 -2.94
CA GLN A 198 -6.74 2.77 -4.08
C GLN A 198 -5.95 2.39 -5.34
N GLU A 199 -4.85 3.05 -5.61
CA GLU A 199 -3.93 2.71 -6.69
C GLU A 199 -2.54 2.51 -6.10
N GLY A 200 -1.78 1.54 -6.60
CA GLY A 200 -0.44 1.35 -6.06
C GLY A 200 0.43 0.38 -6.80
N CYS A 201 1.68 0.35 -6.34
CA CYS A 201 2.77 -0.43 -6.84
C CYS A 201 3.57 -1.04 -5.71
N LEU A 202 3.83 -2.34 -5.79
CA LEU A 202 4.73 -3.02 -4.87
C LEU A 202 5.75 -3.82 -5.65
N ASN A 203 7.01 -3.76 -5.22
CA ASN A 203 8.00 -4.77 -5.56
C ASN A 203 7.92 -5.89 -4.53
N LEU A 204 8.02 -7.14 -4.99
CA LEU A 204 7.94 -8.35 -4.21
C LEU A 204 9.30 -9.05 -4.25
N ASN A 205 9.84 -9.34 -3.07
CA ASN A 205 11.11 -10.06 -2.94
C ASN A 205 10.93 -11.22 -1.97
N LEU A 206 11.51 -12.37 -2.32
CA LEU A 206 11.62 -13.48 -1.38
C LEU A 206 12.70 -13.13 -0.35
N ALA A 207 12.36 -13.21 0.93
CA ALA A 207 13.24 -12.91 2.05
C ALA A 207 13.32 -14.16 2.95
N GLY A 208 14.26 -15.06 2.65
CA GLY A 208 14.35 -16.35 3.34
C GLY A 208 13.11 -17.21 3.10
N ALA A 209 12.42 -17.60 4.18
CA ALA A 209 11.14 -18.31 4.13
C ALA A 209 9.92 -17.39 3.97
N GLY A 210 10.12 -16.07 3.92
CA GLY A 210 9.05 -15.07 3.84
C GLY A 210 9.00 -14.33 2.50
N LEU A 211 7.99 -13.47 2.40
CA LEU A 211 7.81 -12.50 1.33
C LEU A 211 7.95 -11.09 1.92
N ALA A 212 8.86 -10.30 1.38
CA ALA A 212 9.00 -8.88 1.68
C ALA A 212 8.47 -8.04 0.52
N TRP A 213 7.86 -6.90 0.81
CA TRP A 213 7.44 -5.95 -0.22
C TRP A 213 7.71 -4.51 0.16
N SER A 214 7.87 -3.70 -0.88
CA SER A 214 8.05 -2.26 -0.76
C SER A 214 7.52 -1.55 -2.01
N GLY A 215 6.92 -0.39 -1.84
CA GLY A 215 6.54 0.47 -2.95
C GLY A 215 5.61 1.59 -2.52
N GLU A 216 4.79 2.12 -3.41
CA GLU A 216 3.98 3.30 -3.17
C GLU A 216 2.51 3.04 -3.49
N ALA A 217 1.63 3.68 -2.74
CA ALA A 217 0.20 3.67 -2.99
C ALA A 217 -0.39 5.06 -2.82
N ALA A 218 -1.54 5.27 -3.44
CA ALA A 218 -2.21 6.54 -3.57
C ALA A 218 -3.70 6.40 -3.27
N ALA A 219 -4.27 7.46 -2.69
CA ALA A 219 -5.72 7.55 -2.48
C ALA A 219 -6.51 7.79 -3.79
N ALA A 220 -5.83 8.22 -4.85
CA ALA A 220 -6.44 8.58 -6.12
C ALA A 220 -5.56 8.15 -7.31
N THR A 221 -6.21 7.89 -8.44
CA THR A 221 -5.53 7.46 -9.68
C THR A 221 -4.91 8.63 -10.43
N GLY A 222 -3.78 8.40 -11.11
CA GLY A 222 -3.22 9.36 -12.06
C GLY A 222 -2.61 10.61 -11.41
N LEU A 223 -2.11 10.46 -10.18
CA LEU A 223 -1.33 11.50 -9.51
C LEU A 223 -0.13 11.91 -10.36
N LEU A 224 0.16 13.21 -10.38
CA LEU A 224 1.30 13.76 -11.12
C LEU A 224 2.59 13.81 -10.29
N SER A 225 2.45 13.80 -8.97
CA SER A 225 3.56 13.92 -8.02
C SER A 225 4.34 12.61 -7.91
N GLY A 226 5.66 12.71 -7.71
CA GLY A 226 6.48 11.61 -7.20
C GLY A 226 6.53 11.64 -5.67
N PRO A 227 7.11 10.60 -5.03
CA PRO A 227 7.18 10.54 -3.57
C PRO A 227 7.94 11.73 -2.98
N GLY A 228 7.44 12.31 -1.89
CA GLY A 228 8.12 13.38 -1.16
C GLY A 228 9.52 12.98 -0.65
N SER A 229 10.40 13.98 -0.47
CA SER A 229 11.80 13.78 -0.06
C SER A 229 11.97 13.01 1.25
N VAL A 230 11.07 13.22 2.22
CA VAL A 230 11.10 12.53 3.52
C VAL A 230 10.73 11.05 3.38
N VAL A 231 9.78 10.76 2.48
CA VAL A 231 9.36 9.39 2.17
C VAL A 231 10.46 8.65 1.42
N ALA A 232 11.13 9.31 0.48
CA ALA A 232 12.28 8.76 -0.24
C ALA A 232 13.44 8.39 0.70
N ALA A 233 13.80 9.27 1.63
CA ALA A 233 14.86 9.00 2.62
C ALA A 233 14.49 7.87 3.61
N SER A 234 13.20 7.65 3.87
CA SER A 234 12.73 6.55 4.71
C SER A 234 12.72 5.21 3.97
N ALA A 235 12.44 5.23 2.66
CA ALA A 235 12.54 4.04 1.80
C ALA A 235 13.97 3.49 1.72
N GLU A 236 14.99 4.37 1.76
CA GLU A 236 16.40 3.99 1.70
C GLU A 236 16.92 3.33 2.99
N ARG A 237 16.32 3.59 4.16
CA ARG A 237 16.78 3.01 5.43
C ARG A 237 16.40 1.54 5.62
N GLY A 238 15.55 0.98 4.74
CA GLY A 238 15.05 -0.38 4.86
C GLY A 238 14.12 -0.58 6.07
N PRO A 239 13.32 -1.66 6.09
CA PRO A 239 12.45 -1.95 7.23
C PRO A 239 13.30 -2.29 8.46
N ALA A 240 13.02 -1.63 9.59
CA ALA A 240 13.58 -2.03 10.88
C ALA A 240 13.14 -3.48 11.19
N THR A 241 14.06 -4.28 11.74
CA THR A 241 13.76 -5.67 12.12
C THR A 241 12.63 -5.68 13.16
N PRO A 242 11.47 -6.28 12.87
CA PRO A 242 10.32 -6.14 13.75
C PRO A 242 10.44 -7.04 14.98
N LEU A 243 10.16 -6.48 16.16
CA LEU A 243 9.93 -7.29 17.37
C LEU A 243 8.70 -8.19 17.14
N PRO A 244 8.62 -9.41 17.69
CA PRO A 244 7.41 -10.23 17.61
C PRO A 244 6.18 -9.55 18.25
N LEU A 245 4.97 -9.86 17.79
CA LEU A 245 3.77 -9.53 18.57
C LEU A 245 3.82 -10.33 19.88
N ALA A 246 3.24 -9.77 20.95
CA ALA A 246 3.00 -10.54 22.16
C ALA A 246 2.07 -11.72 21.84
N SER A 247 2.32 -12.87 22.48
CA SER A 247 1.57 -14.11 22.24
C SER A 247 0.08 -14.03 22.60
N ASP A 248 -0.35 -12.95 23.25
CA ASP A 248 -1.73 -12.69 23.64
C ASP A 248 -2.41 -11.61 22.75
N VAL A 249 -1.82 -11.28 21.59
CA VAL A 249 -2.34 -10.32 20.61
C VAL A 249 -2.38 -10.95 19.22
N LEU A 250 -3.58 -11.13 18.67
CA LEU A 250 -3.81 -11.68 17.32
C LEU A 250 -3.64 -10.63 16.22
N LEU A 251 -4.05 -9.40 16.50
CA LEU A 251 -4.01 -8.27 15.57
C LEU A 251 -3.65 -7.02 16.35
N GLU A 252 -2.79 -6.21 15.77
CA GLU A 252 -2.49 -4.87 16.23
C GLU A 252 -2.49 -3.89 15.07
N LEU A 253 -3.29 -2.83 15.17
CA LEU A 253 -3.32 -1.72 14.23
C LEU A 253 -2.99 -0.43 14.99
N ARG A 254 -1.92 0.25 14.59
CA ARG A 254 -1.47 1.50 15.19
C ARG A 254 -1.47 2.60 14.14
N GLY A 255 -1.84 3.81 14.53
CA GLY A 255 -1.75 4.95 13.62
C GLY A 255 -1.60 6.27 14.33
N SER A 256 -1.06 7.25 13.60
CA SER A 256 -0.91 8.63 14.07
C SER A 256 -2.25 9.36 14.23
N SER A 257 -3.32 8.85 13.62
CA SER A 257 -4.68 9.41 13.69
C SER A 257 -5.70 8.35 13.28
N LEU A 258 -6.84 8.25 13.98
CA LEU A 258 -7.95 7.36 13.60
C LEU A 258 -8.55 7.70 12.24
N ASP A 259 -8.40 8.93 11.76
CA ASP A 259 -8.88 9.35 10.44
C ASP A 259 -8.31 8.49 9.31
N LEU A 260 -7.09 7.96 9.49
CA LEU A 260 -6.44 7.06 8.53
C LEU A 260 -7.31 5.84 8.18
N VAL A 261 -8.19 5.42 9.10
CA VAL A 261 -9.04 4.24 8.97
C VAL A 261 -10.51 4.64 8.87
N LEU A 262 -10.95 5.64 9.65
CA LEU A 262 -12.37 5.97 9.81
C LEU A 262 -12.89 7.00 8.82
N GLN A 263 -12.02 7.72 8.08
CA GLN A 263 -12.45 8.81 7.18
C GLN A 263 -13.58 8.39 6.24
N SER A 264 -13.44 7.22 5.61
CA SER A 264 -14.39 6.69 4.62
C SER A 264 -15.72 6.26 5.24
N LEU A 265 -15.67 5.67 6.44
CA LEU A 265 -16.85 5.26 7.18
C LEU A 265 -17.62 6.50 7.65
N LEU A 266 -16.93 7.47 8.24
CA LEU A 266 -17.51 8.73 8.71
C LEU A 266 -17.89 9.69 7.57
N ALA A 267 -17.49 9.42 6.32
CA ALA A 267 -18.00 10.16 5.17
C ALA A 267 -19.49 9.83 4.91
N ARG A 268 -19.96 8.64 5.32
CA ARG A 268 -21.33 8.15 5.06
C ARG A 268 -22.32 8.70 6.10
N GLN A 269 -23.38 9.36 5.63
CA GLN A 269 -24.46 9.88 6.50
C GLN A 269 -25.10 8.77 7.35
N LEU A 270 -25.31 7.58 6.76
CA LEU A 270 -25.84 6.40 7.45
C LEU A 270 -25.05 5.98 8.71
N ILE A 271 -23.77 6.37 8.81
CA ILE A 271 -22.95 6.11 10.00
C ILE A 271 -22.94 7.34 10.91
N ARG A 272 -22.81 8.56 10.37
CA ARG A 272 -22.74 9.79 11.17
C ARG A 272 -24.04 10.11 11.90
N ASP A 273 -25.17 9.95 11.25
CA ASP A 273 -26.44 10.43 11.80
C ASP A 273 -26.85 9.61 13.05
N PRO A 274 -26.72 8.26 13.06
CA PRO A 274 -26.91 7.49 14.29
C PRO A 274 -25.87 7.79 15.37
N LEU A 275 -24.61 8.07 15.01
CA LEU A 275 -23.57 8.46 15.98
C LEU A 275 -23.93 9.76 16.70
N ALA A 276 -24.42 10.75 15.96
CA ALA A 276 -24.88 12.00 16.52
C ALA A 276 -26.16 11.81 17.36
N ALA A 277 -27.17 11.17 16.77
CA ALA A 277 -28.51 11.07 17.38
C ALA A 277 -28.58 10.13 18.58
N ARG A 278 -27.84 9.00 18.57
CA ARG A 278 -27.92 7.97 19.62
C ARG A 278 -26.79 8.02 20.62
N TYR A 279 -25.64 8.60 20.26
CA TYR A 279 -24.44 8.54 21.10
C TYR A 279 -23.81 9.91 21.35
N GLY A 280 -24.44 11.00 20.91
CA GLY A 280 -23.94 12.37 21.10
C GLY A 280 -22.64 12.69 20.35
N MET A 281 -22.23 11.83 19.41
CA MET A 281 -21.00 11.97 18.61
C MET A 281 -21.30 12.71 17.31
N GLY A 282 -21.56 14.01 17.43
CA GLY A 282 -21.89 14.90 16.32
C GLY A 282 -20.69 15.59 15.67
N PRO A 283 -20.93 16.55 14.76
CA PRO A 283 -19.88 17.25 14.00
C PRO A 283 -18.82 17.96 14.85
N ALA A 284 -19.16 18.37 16.08
CA ALA A 284 -18.23 19.02 17.00
C ALA A 284 -17.31 18.02 17.72
N GLN A 285 -17.78 16.78 17.94
CA GLN A 285 -17.06 15.75 18.68
C GLN A 285 -16.23 14.84 17.75
N LEU A 286 -16.71 14.59 16.53
CA LEU A 286 -16.02 13.73 15.57
C LEU A 286 -14.56 14.14 15.27
N PRO A 287 -14.19 15.44 15.18
CA PRO A 287 -12.80 15.84 14.99
C PRO A 287 -11.86 15.31 16.10
N LEU A 288 -12.33 15.26 17.36
CA LEU A 288 -11.54 14.74 18.49
C LEU A 288 -11.22 13.25 18.31
N LEU A 289 -12.20 12.47 17.87
CA LEU A 289 -12.01 11.05 17.57
C LEU A 289 -11.06 10.88 16.39
N ARG A 290 -11.27 11.62 15.30
CA ARG A 290 -10.49 11.49 14.06
C ARG A 290 -9.01 11.82 14.27
N GLN A 291 -8.70 12.83 15.05
CA GLN A 291 -7.32 13.30 15.23
C GLN A 291 -6.52 12.49 16.24
N ALA A 292 -7.19 11.74 17.13
CA ALA A 292 -6.52 10.98 18.18
C ALA A 292 -5.59 9.90 17.58
N PRO A 293 -4.29 9.91 17.94
CA PRO A 293 -3.42 8.76 17.72
C PRO A 293 -3.96 7.55 18.45
N PHE A 294 -3.86 6.37 17.84
CA PHE A 294 -4.55 5.18 18.33
C PHE A 294 -3.75 3.89 18.23
N ARG A 295 -4.13 2.94 19.08
CA ARG A 295 -3.75 1.52 19.00
C ARG A 295 -4.99 0.66 19.18
N LEU A 296 -5.30 -0.14 18.17
CA LEU A 296 -6.36 -1.15 18.17
C LEU A 296 -5.72 -2.53 18.33
N ARG A 297 -6.22 -3.35 19.25
CA ARG A 297 -5.78 -4.73 19.46
C ARG A 297 -6.94 -5.70 19.45
N VAL A 298 -6.72 -6.87 18.87
CA VAL A 298 -7.60 -8.03 19.01
C VAL A 298 -6.86 -9.07 19.85
N ARG A 299 -7.47 -9.49 20.93
CA ARG A 299 -6.92 -10.48 21.86
C ARG A 299 -7.75 -11.76 21.86
N PRO A 300 -7.12 -12.94 21.90
CA PRO A 300 -7.85 -14.19 21.94
C PRO A 300 -8.56 -14.35 23.28
N LEU A 301 -9.76 -14.93 23.25
CA LEU A 301 -10.44 -15.39 24.46
C LEU A 301 -10.46 -16.92 24.47
N ALA A 302 -10.14 -17.51 25.62
CA ALA A 302 -10.12 -18.96 25.80
C ALA A 302 -11.51 -19.54 26.07
N SER A 303 -12.42 -18.73 26.60
CA SER A 303 -13.76 -19.14 27.02
C SER A 303 -14.70 -17.94 27.07
N GLY A 304 -16.00 -18.22 26.98
CA GLY A 304 -17.06 -17.21 27.08
C GLY A 304 -17.81 -17.02 25.76
N PRO A 305 -18.75 -16.07 25.71
CA PRO A 305 -19.62 -15.86 24.55
C PRO A 305 -18.92 -15.17 23.36
N PHE A 306 -17.67 -14.74 23.53
CA PHE A 306 -16.90 -14.03 22.52
C PHE A 306 -15.65 -14.83 22.15
N GLN A 307 -15.30 -14.84 20.86
CA GLN A 307 -14.09 -15.50 20.36
C GLN A 307 -12.82 -14.68 20.64
N ALA A 308 -12.97 -13.35 20.69
CA ALA A 308 -11.90 -12.40 20.92
C ALA A 308 -12.42 -11.13 21.60
N ALA A 309 -11.52 -10.41 22.28
CA ALA A 309 -11.76 -9.08 22.81
C ALA A 309 -11.15 -8.03 21.87
N LEU A 310 -11.83 -6.89 21.74
CA LEU A 310 -11.34 -5.73 20.98
C LEU A 310 -10.96 -4.63 21.95
N GLU A 311 -9.77 -4.06 21.82
CA GLU A 311 -9.30 -2.96 22.64
C GLU A 311 -8.85 -1.79 21.77
N LEU A 312 -9.41 -0.60 21.98
CA LEU A 312 -9.01 0.64 21.32
C LEU A 312 -8.45 1.62 22.35
N GLN A 313 -7.16 1.92 22.25
CA GLN A 313 -6.49 2.92 23.06
C GLN A 313 -6.30 4.20 22.25
N LEU A 314 -6.65 5.34 22.85
CA LEU A 314 -6.55 6.67 22.26
C LEU A 314 -5.64 7.58 23.11
N ALA A 315 -4.70 8.25 22.45
CA ALA A 315 -3.95 9.33 23.07
C ALA A 315 -4.81 10.62 23.02
N VAL A 316 -5.50 10.92 24.12
CA VAL A 316 -6.43 12.05 24.19
C VAL A 316 -5.78 13.39 24.53
N GLY A 317 -4.52 13.39 25.00
CA GLY A 317 -3.71 14.60 25.19
C GLY A 317 -4.42 15.69 26.02
N SER A 318 -4.42 16.92 25.50
CA SER A 318 -5.05 18.09 26.13
C SER A 318 -6.58 18.07 26.09
N ASP A 319 -7.18 17.22 25.26
CA ASP A 319 -8.64 17.19 25.02
C ASP A 319 -9.40 16.39 26.08
N ARG A 320 -8.74 16.01 27.17
CA ARG A 320 -9.30 15.23 28.29
C ARG A 320 -10.65 15.75 28.76
N LYS A 321 -10.82 17.08 28.92
CA LYS A 321 -12.08 17.68 29.40
C LYS A 321 -13.23 17.41 28.42
N ALA A 322 -12.97 17.53 27.12
CA ALA A 322 -13.97 17.25 26.10
C ALA A 322 -14.36 15.77 26.10
N TRP A 323 -13.38 14.87 26.25
CA TRP A 323 -13.63 13.44 26.38
C TRP A 323 -14.46 13.06 27.60
N ILE A 324 -14.24 13.70 28.75
CA ILE A 324 -15.07 13.47 29.95
C ILE A 324 -16.54 13.79 29.66
N THR A 325 -16.82 14.92 29.01
CA THR A 325 -18.19 15.29 28.61
C THR A 325 -18.80 14.29 27.64
N ILE A 326 -18.03 13.83 26.65
CA ILE A 326 -18.49 12.82 25.68
C ILE A 326 -18.84 11.50 26.41
N LEU A 327 -17.96 11.03 27.31
CA LEU A 327 -18.18 9.79 28.05
C LEU A 327 -19.38 9.88 28.99
N SER A 328 -19.66 11.06 29.58
CA SER A 328 -20.88 11.25 30.37
C SER A 328 -22.15 11.16 29.53
N ALA A 329 -22.17 11.76 28.34
CA ALA A 329 -23.32 11.68 27.43
C ALA A 329 -23.52 10.26 26.90
N LEU A 330 -22.42 9.59 26.53
CA LEU A 330 -22.42 8.20 26.08
C LEU A 330 -22.96 7.26 27.17
N ARG A 331 -22.58 7.50 28.44
CA ARG A 331 -23.10 6.73 29.57
C ARG A 331 -24.62 6.81 29.66
N SER A 332 -25.20 8.02 29.67
CA SER A 332 -26.65 8.20 29.73
C SER A 332 -27.36 7.52 28.55
N ALA A 333 -26.81 7.66 27.35
CA ALA A 333 -27.38 7.03 26.16
C ALA A 333 -27.35 5.49 26.19
N LEU A 334 -26.32 4.88 26.78
CA LEU A 334 -26.23 3.42 26.92
C LEU A 334 -27.15 2.90 28.04
N GLU A 335 -27.31 3.65 29.13
CA GLU A 335 -28.31 3.36 30.18
C GLU A 335 -29.74 3.41 29.61
N GLU A 336 -30.07 4.43 28.79
CA GLU A 336 -31.36 4.53 28.08
C GLU A 336 -31.61 3.37 27.10
N GLN A 337 -30.55 2.75 26.60
CA GLN A 337 -30.62 1.56 25.74
C GLN A 337 -30.72 0.25 26.53
N GLY A 338 -30.82 0.30 27.86
CA GLY A 338 -31.01 -0.85 28.74
C GLY A 338 -29.72 -1.55 29.18
N LEU A 339 -28.55 -0.95 28.95
CA LEU A 339 -27.29 -1.50 29.46
C LEU A 339 -27.09 -1.14 30.93
N GLN A 340 -26.62 -2.12 31.71
CA GLN A 340 -26.38 -1.95 33.14
C GLN A 340 -24.90 -1.68 33.40
N ILE A 341 -24.61 -0.78 34.33
CA ILE A 341 -23.24 -0.52 34.76
C ILE A 341 -22.88 -1.45 35.90
N MET A 342 -21.77 -2.17 35.75
CA MET A 342 -21.12 -2.79 36.89
C MET A 342 -20.51 -1.70 37.77
N ALA A 343 -21.03 -1.55 38.99
CA ALA A 343 -20.51 -0.58 39.95
C ALA A 343 -19.03 -0.86 40.24
N THR A 344 -18.15 0.00 39.73
CA THR A 344 -16.74 0.01 40.12
C THR A 344 -16.59 0.85 41.37
N ALA A 345 -16.07 0.26 42.46
CA ALA A 345 -15.72 0.97 43.68
C ALA A 345 -14.83 2.18 43.36
N THR A 346 -15.33 3.38 43.66
CA THR A 346 -14.71 4.66 43.30
C THR A 346 -13.50 4.95 44.20
N ALA A 347 -12.30 4.77 43.67
CA ALA A 347 -11.07 5.37 44.21
C ALA A 347 -10.35 6.28 43.20
N ASP A 348 -10.74 6.25 41.91
CA ASP A 348 -10.09 7.03 40.85
C ASP A 348 -10.89 8.30 40.47
N PRO A 349 -10.22 9.45 40.22
CA PRO A 349 -10.87 10.71 39.85
C PRO A 349 -11.38 10.76 38.40
N LEU A 350 -11.29 9.66 37.65
CA LEU A 350 -11.55 9.60 36.21
C LEU A 350 -12.73 8.66 35.90
N PRO A 351 -13.67 9.07 35.01
CA PRO A 351 -14.87 8.29 34.75
C PRO A 351 -14.52 6.98 34.03
N THR A 352 -14.83 5.87 34.68
CA THR A 352 -14.68 4.51 34.17
C THR A 352 -16.07 3.88 34.11
N ALA A 353 -16.34 3.07 33.09
CA ALA A 353 -17.60 2.33 32.98
C ALA A 353 -17.35 0.93 32.44
N THR A 354 -17.99 -0.07 33.05
CA THR A 354 -18.04 -1.44 32.54
C THR A 354 -19.50 -1.82 32.40
N TRP A 355 -19.88 -2.25 31.21
CA TRP A 355 -21.25 -2.52 30.81
C TRP A 355 -21.53 -4.02 30.81
N THR A 356 -22.66 -4.39 31.37
CA THR A 356 -23.22 -5.74 31.34
C THR A 356 -24.60 -5.73 30.71
N ARG A 357 -24.91 -6.86 30.06
CA ARG A 357 -26.29 -7.18 29.68
C ARG A 357 -27.04 -7.74 30.90
N GLU A 358 -28.36 -7.85 30.79
CA GLU A 358 -29.25 -8.37 31.85
C GLU A 358 -28.85 -9.76 32.38
N ASP A 359 -28.21 -10.58 31.55
CA ASP A 359 -27.69 -11.91 31.91
C ASP A 359 -26.34 -11.86 32.67
N GLY A 360 -25.85 -10.68 33.02
CA GLY A 360 -24.60 -10.47 33.74
C GLY A 360 -23.33 -10.60 32.86
N VAL A 361 -23.49 -10.82 31.55
CA VAL A 361 -22.34 -10.90 30.64
C VAL A 361 -21.76 -9.51 30.40
N VAL A 362 -20.45 -9.36 30.66
CA VAL A 362 -19.70 -8.13 30.35
C VAL A 362 -19.56 -7.99 28.84
N ILE A 363 -20.06 -6.89 28.29
CA ILE A 363 -20.03 -6.63 26.85
C ILE A 363 -18.93 -5.64 26.45
N GLY A 364 -18.46 -4.81 27.37
CA GLY A 364 -17.42 -3.83 27.10
C GLY A 364 -17.43 -2.66 28.08
N GLY A 365 -16.66 -1.63 27.76
CA GLY A 365 -16.51 -0.48 28.64
C GLY A 365 -15.41 0.46 28.20
N TRP A 366 -15.12 1.43 29.06
CA TRP A 366 -13.97 2.30 28.94
C TRP A 366 -13.32 2.55 30.28
N ARG A 367 -12.00 2.76 30.26
CA ARG A 367 -11.19 3.11 31.41
C ARG A 367 -10.06 4.04 31.01
N TRP A 368 -9.50 4.73 31.99
CA TRP A 368 -8.33 5.57 31.80
C TRP A 368 -7.06 4.81 32.17
N VAL A 369 -6.05 4.87 31.30
CA VAL A 369 -4.75 4.26 31.50
C VAL A 369 -3.75 5.39 31.76
N SER A 370 -3.20 5.43 32.96
CA SER A 370 -2.18 6.42 33.34
C SER A 370 -0.82 5.73 33.46
N VAL A 371 0.17 6.26 32.74
CA VAL A 371 1.57 5.83 32.84
C VAL A 371 2.39 6.95 33.46
N ARG A 372 3.31 6.60 34.36
CA ARG A 372 4.16 7.59 35.04
C ARG A 372 4.91 8.41 34.00
N GLY A 373 4.74 9.73 34.01
CA GLY A 373 5.41 10.67 33.11
C GLY A 373 4.76 10.85 31.73
N ALA A 374 3.64 10.18 31.44
CA ALA A 374 2.90 10.33 30.18
C ALA A 374 1.49 10.93 30.42
N ALA A 375 0.91 11.50 29.36
CA ALA A 375 -0.49 11.92 29.39
C ALA A 375 -1.40 10.69 29.53
N PRO A 376 -2.54 10.81 30.25
CA PRO A 376 -3.47 9.69 30.39
C PRO A 376 -4.06 9.32 29.03
N GLU A 377 -4.15 8.02 28.76
CA GLU A 377 -4.73 7.45 27.55
C GLU A 377 -6.14 6.91 27.86
N LEU A 378 -7.05 6.99 26.90
CA LEU A 378 -8.41 6.46 27.01
C LEU A 378 -8.48 5.10 26.34
N GLN A 379 -8.87 4.06 27.08
CA GLN A 379 -9.03 2.72 26.54
C GLN A 379 -10.50 2.33 26.50
N PHE A 380 -11.01 2.08 25.31
CA PHE A 380 -12.27 1.37 25.07
C PHE A 380 -12.00 -0.12 24.91
N PHE A 381 -12.92 -0.96 25.37
CA PHE A 381 -12.85 -2.40 25.15
C PHE A 381 -14.24 -3.00 24.87
N LEU A 382 -14.27 -4.03 24.04
CA LEU A 382 -15.42 -4.91 23.82
C LEU A 382 -15.04 -6.33 24.24
N GLY A 383 -15.94 -6.98 24.97
CA GLY A 383 -15.67 -8.25 25.65
C GLY A 383 -15.30 -8.06 27.14
N PRO A 384 -14.64 -9.05 27.76
CA PRO A 384 -14.35 -9.04 29.19
C PRO A 384 -13.37 -7.92 29.57
N LEU A 385 -13.36 -7.57 30.85
CA LEU A 385 -12.44 -6.56 31.39
C LEU A 385 -10.98 -6.94 31.08
N PRO A 386 -10.18 -6.03 30.47
CA PRO A 386 -8.79 -6.31 30.16
C PRO A 386 -7.97 -6.63 31.43
N LYS A 387 -7.39 -7.83 31.47
CA LYS A 387 -6.64 -8.35 32.63
C LYS A 387 -5.35 -7.57 32.93
N THR A 388 -4.80 -6.86 31.94
CA THR A 388 -3.52 -6.17 32.07
C THR A 388 -3.74 -4.75 32.58
N ALA A 389 -3.42 -4.52 33.85
CA ALA A 389 -3.25 -3.19 34.47
C ALA A 389 -1.81 -2.66 34.32
N VAL A 390 -0.90 -3.44 33.74
CA VAL A 390 0.51 -3.05 33.58
C VAL A 390 0.68 -2.10 32.40
N GLN A 391 0.93 -0.86 32.78
CA GLN A 391 1.65 0.22 32.11
C GLN A 391 2.59 -0.23 30.99
N GLU A 392 2.08 -0.28 29.77
CA GLU A 392 2.87 0.07 28.60
C GLU A 392 2.19 1.31 28.01
N SER A 393 2.81 2.48 28.12
CA SER A 393 2.33 3.63 27.33
C SER A 393 2.65 3.29 25.89
N ALA A 394 1.61 2.83 25.24
CA ALA A 394 1.59 2.30 23.92
C ALA A 394 1.94 3.36 22.86
N LEU A 395 1.56 4.60 23.12
CA LEU A 395 1.73 5.68 22.16
C LEU A 395 2.99 6.51 22.41
N ALA A 396 3.63 6.36 23.58
CA ALA A 396 4.80 7.15 23.98
C ALA A 396 6.17 6.52 23.66
N GLU A 397 6.23 5.31 23.07
CA GLU A 397 7.39 4.95 22.24
C GLU A 397 7.36 5.87 21.03
N ALA A 398 7.92 7.06 21.26
CA ALA A 398 7.80 8.20 20.39
C ALA A 398 8.31 7.81 19.00
N LEU A 399 7.39 7.87 18.03
CA LEU A 399 7.73 8.26 16.67
C LEU A 399 8.89 9.28 16.77
N PRO A 400 10.06 9.02 16.15
CA PRO A 400 11.15 9.97 16.14
C PRO A 400 10.60 11.38 15.84
N PRO A 401 11.15 12.48 16.38
CA PRO A 401 10.60 13.82 16.15
C PRO A 401 10.40 14.16 14.65
N GLU A 402 11.16 13.51 13.76
CA GLU A 402 11.01 13.48 12.31
C GLU A 402 9.66 12.88 11.84
N ALA A 403 9.23 11.80 12.47
CA ALA A 403 8.00 11.07 12.22
C ALA A 403 6.75 11.75 12.79
N ARG A 404 6.88 12.86 13.54
CA ARG A 404 5.73 13.75 13.83
C ARG A 404 5.24 14.49 12.58
N ARG A 405 6.07 14.59 11.54
CA ARG A 405 5.65 15.13 10.21
C ARG A 405 5.08 14.06 9.29
N LEU A 406 5.18 12.78 9.66
CA LEU A 406 4.68 11.68 8.85
C LEU A 406 3.40 11.15 9.48
N SER A 407 2.39 10.89 8.65
CA SER A 407 1.32 9.99 9.06
C SER A 407 1.78 8.55 8.86
N GLN A 408 1.78 7.79 9.95
CA GLN A 408 2.09 6.36 9.94
C GLN A 408 0.85 5.54 10.26
N LEU A 409 0.65 4.45 9.53
CA LEU A 409 -0.29 3.37 9.84
C LEU A 409 0.49 2.06 9.81
N SER A 410 0.40 1.27 10.87
CA SER A 410 1.07 -0.03 10.97
C SER A 410 0.07 -1.11 11.37
N LEU A 411 -0.01 -2.17 10.59
CA LEU A 411 -0.83 -3.35 10.80
C LEU A 411 0.08 -4.54 11.05
N ARG A 412 -0.19 -5.28 12.11
CA ARG A 412 0.55 -6.47 12.50
C ARG A 412 -0.45 -7.56 12.88
N LEU A 413 -0.22 -8.77 12.38
CA LEU A 413 -1.20 -9.87 12.42
C LEU A 413 -0.49 -11.20 12.67
N GLN A 414 -1.22 -12.11 13.31
CA GLN A 414 -0.91 -13.55 13.38
C GLN A 414 -1.99 -14.32 12.58
N PRO A 415 -1.84 -14.44 11.25
CA PRO A 415 -2.91 -14.96 10.40
C PRO A 415 -3.35 -16.38 10.74
N ALA A 416 -2.41 -17.30 10.98
CA ALA A 416 -2.74 -18.68 11.35
C ALA A 416 -3.61 -18.76 12.62
N GLU A 417 -3.28 -17.99 13.66
CA GLU A 417 -4.07 -17.97 14.90
C GLU A 417 -5.45 -17.31 14.72
N LEU A 418 -5.57 -16.33 13.81
CA LEU A 418 -6.86 -15.74 13.45
C LEU A 418 -7.72 -16.73 12.65
N GLU A 419 -7.13 -17.51 11.74
CA GLU A 419 -7.81 -18.55 10.96
C GLU A 419 -8.34 -19.67 11.86
N GLU A 420 -7.53 -20.18 12.80
CA GLU A 420 -7.94 -21.22 13.76
C GLU A 420 -9.17 -20.82 14.58
N ARG A 421 -9.39 -19.51 14.74
CA ARG A 421 -10.52 -18.94 15.48
C ARG A 421 -11.68 -18.53 14.58
N GLY A 422 -11.57 -18.69 13.26
CA GLY A 422 -12.58 -18.25 12.30
C GLY A 422 -12.71 -16.73 12.18
N LEU A 423 -11.67 -15.98 12.54
CA LEU A 423 -11.64 -14.51 12.51
C LEU A 423 -11.06 -13.95 11.21
N LEU A 424 -10.53 -14.78 10.32
CA LEU A 424 -10.14 -14.40 8.96
C LEU A 424 -11.26 -14.67 7.94
N PRO A 425 -11.45 -13.78 6.96
CA PRO A 425 -12.34 -14.05 5.85
C PRO A 425 -11.89 -15.27 5.02
N PRO A 426 -12.80 -16.18 4.63
CA PRO A 426 -12.45 -17.36 3.84
C PRO A 426 -12.02 -17.02 2.41
N ALA A 427 -12.26 -15.80 1.95
CA ALA A 427 -11.82 -15.30 0.64
C ALA A 427 -10.32 -14.99 0.58
N LEU A 428 -9.63 -14.88 1.73
CA LEU A 428 -8.20 -14.62 1.73
C LEU A 428 -7.41 -15.81 1.17
N PRO A 429 -6.34 -15.58 0.38
CA PRO A 429 -5.49 -16.63 -0.13
C PRO A 429 -4.95 -17.55 0.97
N ALA A 430 -4.88 -18.85 0.68
CA ALA A 430 -4.42 -19.86 1.64
C ALA A 430 -3.04 -19.54 2.24
N VAL A 431 -2.12 -19.01 1.43
CA VAL A 431 -0.77 -18.59 1.85
C VAL A 431 -0.83 -17.51 2.95
N ILE A 432 -1.79 -16.58 2.87
CA ILE A 432 -1.96 -15.55 3.90
C ILE A 432 -2.58 -16.18 5.15
N ARG A 433 -3.61 -17.02 5.00
CA ARG A 433 -4.28 -17.67 6.14
C ARG A 433 -3.35 -18.59 6.94
N SER A 434 -2.40 -19.24 6.28
CA SER A 434 -1.43 -20.15 6.92
C SER A 434 -0.15 -19.46 7.40
N ALA A 435 0.00 -18.15 7.18
CA ALA A 435 1.19 -17.42 7.58
C ALA A 435 1.27 -17.26 9.10
N SER A 436 2.48 -17.33 9.64
CA SER A 436 2.72 -17.12 11.07
C SER A 436 2.67 -15.65 11.43
N ARG A 437 3.08 -14.77 10.50
CA ARG A 437 3.11 -13.33 10.71
C ARG A 437 2.85 -12.56 9.43
N LEU A 438 2.09 -11.48 9.54
CA LEU A 438 1.94 -10.47 8.50
C LEU A 438 2.13 -9.09 9.13
N GLU A 439 3.00 -8.28 8.54
CA GLU A 439 3.21 -6.89 8.93
C GLU A 439 3.17 -5.97 7.72
N VAL A 440 2.48 -4.84 7.87
CA VAL A 440 2.35 -3.81 6.85
C VAL A 440 2.52 -2.46 7.51
N THR A 441 3.36 -1.61 6.92
CA THR A 441 3.51 -0.21 7.36
C THR A 441 3.31 0.72 6.18
N ALA A 442 2.46 1.71 6.37
CA ALA A 442 2.24 2.83 5.47
C ALA A 442 2.78 4.11 6.09
N LEU A 443 3.56 4.86 5.33
CA LEU A 443 4.11 6.16 5.71
C LEU A 443 3.74 7.18 4.65
N ALA A 444 3.15 8.31 5.05
CA ALA A 444 2.85 9.42 4.16
C ALA A 444 3.30 10.74 4.76
N ASP A 445 3.75 11.67 3.92
CA ASP A 445 4.19 12.99 4.37
C ASP A 445 2.99 13.90 4.65
N GLN A 446 2.96 14.49 5.84
CA GLN A 446 1.97 15.49 6.25
C GLN A 446 2.58 16.90 6.22
N ALA A 447 3.85 17.07 5.84
CA ALA A 447 4.53 18.35 5.83
C ALA A 447 4.04 19.24 4.65
N GLY A 448 3.11 20.16 4.93
CA GLY A 448 2.71 21.19 3.98
C GLY A 448 1.25 21.62 4.13
N ARG A 449 0.81 22.60 3.32
CA ARG A 449 -0.62 23.01 3.24
C ARG A 449 -1.50 21.97 2.55
N ASN A 450 -0.90 21.05 1.79
CA ASN A 450 -1.57 19.90 1.17
C ASN A 450 -0.79 18.63 1.54
N PRO A 451 -1.39 17.68 2.28
CA PRO A 451 -0.73 16.40 2.58
C PRO A 451 -0.40 15.64 1.30
N ASP A 452 0.72 14.91 1.29
CA ASP A 452 1.11 14.11 0.12
C ASP A 452 0.07 12.99 -0.08
N PRO A 453 -0.57 12.89 -1.26
CA PRO A 453 -1.49 11.81 -1.55
C PRO A 453 -0.80 10.45 -1.69
N LEU A 454 0.54 10.41 -1.76
CA LEU A 454 1.33 9.19 -1.84
C LEU A 454 1.73 8.68 -0.45
N SER A 455 1.63 7.36 -0.29
CA SER A 455 2.07 6.61 0.88
C SER A 455 3.12 5.58 0.45
N LEU A 456 4.26 5.54 1.12
CA LEU A 456 5.19 4.43 1.03
C LEU A 456 4.63 3.24 1.82
N LEU A 457 4.49 2.12 1.14
CA LEU A 457 4.08 0.85 1.70
C LEU A 457 5.29 -0.07 1.82
N THR A 458 5.43 -0.68 2.99
CA THR A 458 6.41 -1.75 3.24
C THR A 458 5.73 -2.87 4.00
N GLY A 459 6.23 -4.08 3.87
CA GLY A 459 5.72 -5.17 4.69
C GLY A 459 6.46 -6.47 4.52
N HIS A 460 6.07 -7.40 5.38
CA HIS A 460 6.67 -8.72 5.50
C HIS A 460 5.58 -9.76 5.78
N LEU A 461 5.71 -10.92 5.17
CA LEU A 461 4.89 -12.10 5.42
C LEU A 461 5.83 -13.25 5.73
N ASP A 462 5.78 -13.75 6.97
CA ASP A 462 6.48 -14.96 7.36
C ASP A 462 5.59 -16.16 7.08
N LEU A 463 6.06 -17.05 6.21
CA LEU A 463 5.41 -18.33 6.01
C LEU A 463 5.82 -19.26 7.16
N ASN A 464 4.88 -20.11 7.60
CA ASN A 464 5.24 -21.20 8.50
C ASN A 464 6.31 -22.08 7.82
N PRO A 465 7.45 -22.36 8.48
CA PRO A 465 8.49 -23.22 7.93
C PRO A 465 8.04 -24.66 7.70
#